data_AF-A0A1I5X570-F1
#
_entry.id   AF-A0A1I5X570-F1
#
_cell.length_a   1.000
_cell.length_b   1.000
_cell.length_c   1.000
_cell.angle_alpha   90.00
_cell.angle_beta   90.00
_cell.angle_gamma   90.00
#
_symmetry.space_group_name_H-M   'P 1'
#
loop_
_entity.id
_entity.type
_entity.pdbx_description
1 polymer ?
#
loop_
_entity_poly.entity_id
_entity_poly.type
_entity_poly.pdbx_seq_one_letter_code
_entity_poly.pdbx_strand_id
1 'polypeptide(L)' 'MDKRRIGSLQVSPIGLGCMSMSHGYGPADEATSIKLLNEALDVGYDFLDTATM' A
#
# COMPACT_ATOMS: atom_id res chain seq x y z
N MET A 1 -4.88 -2.75 15.17
CA MET A 1 -3.41 -2.61 15.33
C MET A 1 -3.09 -1.35 16.10
N ASP A 2 -2.07 -1.38 16.96
CA ASP A 2 -1.55 -0.18 17.63
C ASP A 2 -0.85 0.74 16.63
N LYS A 3 -1.36 1.97 16.50
CA LYS A 3 -0.85 2.98 15.56
C LYS A 3 0.55 3.47 15.97
N ARG A 4 1.32 3.93 14.97
CA ARG A 4 2.64 4.56 15.11
C ARG A 4 2.60 5.97 14.54
N ARG A 5 3.35 6.88 15.14
CA ARG A 5 3.43 8.27 14.70
C ARG A 5 4.59 8.48 13.72
N ILE A 6 4.29 9.03 12.54
CA ILE A 6 5.29 9.50 11.56
C ILE A 6 4.99 10.97 11.28
N GLY A 7 5.82 11.89 11.79
CA GLY A 7 5.52 13.33 11.74
C GLY A 7 4.19 13.64 12.43
N SER A 8 3.23 14.20 11.68
CA SER A 8 1.86 14.47 12.12
C SER A 8 0.87 13.32 11.89
N LEU A 9 1.28 12.24 11.21
CA LEU A 9 0.41 11.12 10.84
C LEU A 9 0.40 10.03 11.92
N GLN A 10 -0.75 9.39 12.10
CA GLN A 10 -0.94 8.16 12.88
C GLN A 10 -1.25 7.03 11.91
N VAL A 11 -0.32 6.08 11.77
CA VAL A 11 -0.39 5.01 10.75
C VAL A 11 -0.33 3.63 11.39
N SER A 12 -0.83 2.62 10.70
CA SER A 12 -0.61 1.22 11.05
C SER A 12 0.90 0.92 11.07
N PRO A 13 1.38 0.02 11.96
CA PRO A 13 2.80 -0.27 12.11
C PRO A 13 3.40 -0.98 10.89
N ILE A 14 2.54 -1.44 9.97
CA ILE A 14 2.89 -2.07 8.69
C ILE A 14 2.25 -1.21 7.59
N GLY A 15 3.05 -0.79 6.61
CA GLY A 15 2.60 -0.13 5.40
C GLY A 15 2.58 -1.08 4.20
N LEU A 16 1.90 -0.68 3.12
CA LEU A 16 1.85 -1.43 1.86
C LEU A 16 2.69 -0.75 0.79
N GLY A 17 3.74 -1.41 0.32
CA GLY A 17 4.51 -0.98 -0.84
C GLY A 17 3.78 -1.33 -2.14
N CYS A 18 3.63 -0.35 -3.03
CA CYS A 18 2.83 -0.48 -4.26
C CYS A 18 3.67 -0.76 -5.51
N MET A 19 5.00 -0.94 -5.39
CA MET A 19 5.89 -1.08 -6.55
C MET A 19 5.54 -2.29 -7.44
N SER A 20 5.08 -3.41 -6.88
CA SER A 20 4.65 -4.61 -7.63
C SER A 20 3.38 -4.41 -8.46
N MET A 21 2.63 -3.33 -8.22
CA MET A 21 1.44 -2.94 -8.99
C MET A 21 1.81 -2.08 -10.20
N SER A 22 3.11 -1.85 -10.41
CA SER A 22 3.67 -1.10 -11.52
C SER A 22 4.63 -1.97 -12.33
N HIS A 23 5.13 -1.42 -13.43
CA HIS A 23 6.12 -2.08 -14.30
C HIS A 23 7.49 -2.34 -13.62
N GLY A 24 7.71 -1.89 -12.38
CA GLY A 24 8.99 -1.97 -11.67
C GLY A 24 9.51 -3.40 -11.44
N TYR A 25 8.64 -4.41 -11.41
CA TYR A 25 9.00 -5.82 -11.26
C TYR A 25 8.52 -6.71 -12.42
N GLY A 26 8.17 -6.11 -13.55
CA GLY A 26 7.54 -6.79 -14.68
C GLY A 26 6.07 -6.39 -14.87
N PRO A 27 5.33 -7.09 -15.75
CA PRO A 27 3.93 -6.77 -16.01
C PRO A 27 3.08 -6.89 -14.74
N ALA A 28 2.29 -5.86 -14.45
CA ALA A 28 1.30 -5.87 -13.38
C ALA A 28 -0.10 -6.07 -13.97
N ASP A 29 -0.91 -6.94 -13.35
CA ASP A 29 -2.33 -7.06 -13.68
C ASP A 29 -3.13 -6.00 -12.91
N GLU A 30 -3.84 -5.14 -13.65
CA GLU A 30 -4.56 -4.00 -13.09
C GLU A 30 -5.71 -4.44 -12.17
N ALA A 31 -6.50 -5.43 -12.60
CA ALA A 31 -7.64 -5.91 -11.81
C ALA A 31 -7.18 -6.52 -10.48
N THR A 32 -6.11 -7.30 -10.49
CA THR A 32 -5.49 -7.88 -9.29
C THR A 32 -4.94 -6.79 -8.37
N SER A 33 -4.29 -5.76 -8.94
CA SER A 33 -3.74 -4.64 -8.17
C SER A 33 -4.83 -3.85 -7.46
N ILE A 34 -5.91 -3.53 -8.18
CA ILE A 34 -7.09 -2.85 -7.60
C ILE A 34 -7.71 -3.69 -6.49
N LYS A 35 -7.89 -5.00 -6.73
CA LYS A 35 -8.45 -5.90 -5.71
C LYS A 35 -7.61 -5.91 -4.45
N LEU A 36 -6.28 -6.06 -4.59
CA LEU A 36 -5.35 -6.09 -3.46
C LEU A 36 -5.38 -4.78 -2.67
N LEU A 37 -5.40 -3.63 -3.34
CA LEU A 37 -5.49 -2.33 -2.67
C LEU A 37 -6.76 -2.21 -1.83
N ASN A 38 -7.92 -2.64 -2.35
CA ASN A 38 -9.17 -2.63 -1.60
C ASN A 38 -9.11 -3.59 -0.40
N GLU A 39 -8.64 -4.82 -0.59
CA GLU A 39 -8.49 -5.78 0.51
C GLU A 39 -7.53 -5.26 1.60
N ALA A 40 -6.46 -4.57 1.23
CA ALA A 40 -5.54 -3.96 2.19
C ALA A 40 -6.24 -2.90 3.06
N LEU A 41 -7.08 -2.05 2.46
CA LEU A 41 -7.88 -1.08 3.21
C LEU A 41 -8.87 -1.78 4.15
N ASP A 42 -9.55 -2.83 3.67
CA ASP A 42 -10.53 -3.59 4.44
C ASP A 42 -9.92 -4.25 5.69
N VAL A 43 -8.65 -4.70 5.61
CA VAL A 43 -7.94 -5.30 6.75
C VAL A 43 -7.18 -4.28 7.63
N GLY A 44 -7.30 -2.98 7.33
CA GLY A 44 -6.84 -1.89 8.20
C GLY A 44 -5.45 -1.31 7.88
N TYR A 45 -4.95 -1.52 6.66
CA TYR A 45 -3.84 -0.72 6.15
C TYR A 45 -4.31 0.71 5.88
N ASP A 46 -3.47 1.68 6.20
CA ASP A 46 -3.76 3.11 6.02
C ASP A 46 -2.51 3.91 5.59
N PHE A 47 -1.44 3.22 5.24
CA PHE A 47 -0.21 3.82 4.75
C PHE A 47 0.27 3.07 3.51
N LEU A 48 0.13 3.73 2.37
CA LEU A 48 0.50 3.22 1.04
C LEU A 48 1.76 3.94 0.57
N ASP A 49 2.79 3.16 0.25
CA ASP A 49 4.07 3.64 -0.24
C ASP A 49 4.15 3.46 -1.77
N THR A 50 4.47 4.54 -2.48
CA THR A 50 4.58 4.57 -3.94
C THR A 50 5.54 5.66 -4.39
N ALA A 51 5.97 5.62 -5.66
CA ALA A 51 6.86 6.60 -6.25
C ALA A 51 6.58 6.79 -7.75
N THR A 52 7.00 7.95 -8.29
CA THR A 52 7.13 8.13 -9.74
C THR A 52 8.45 7.54 -10.23
N MET A 53 8.50 7.20 -11.52
CA MET A 53 9.78 7.09 -12.24
C MET A 53 10.33 8.46 -12.62
#